data_AF-A0A2S0NJ71-F1
#
_entry.id   AF-A0A2S0NJ71-F1
#
_cell.length_a   1.000
_cell.length_b   1.000
_cell.length_c   1.000
_cell.angle_alpha   90.00
_cell.angle_beta   90.00
_cell.angle_gamma   90.00
#
_symmetry.space_group_name_H-M   'P 1'
#
loop_
_entity.id
_entity.type
_entity.pdbx_description
1 polymer ?
#
loop_
_entity_poly.entity_id
_entity_poly.type
_entity_poly.pdbx_seq_one_letter_code
_entity_poly.pdbx_strand_id
1 'polypeptide(L)'
;MEYKDLKPSENNYNFNINVLEKVWLEKLKIPFSTKSMFKVLSGAKGFGKMYLICLLAWFFTVNFLDYNVQLAKYTFASAKDSYYSTMTKVINDLVNHGVTINEAVEAKAIKSFNSENRCEWVFDNRRVIRVIGFDNTSKWEGVPTTIGKWGMFAIDEVIPVKDTIIDEEAYLYQLFNIVIQIVRE
;
A
#
# COMPACT_ATOMS: atom_id res chain seq x y z
N MET A 1 12.27 14.80 -0.86
CA MET A 1 12.68 14.29 -2.19
C MET A 1 12.03 15.20 -3.21
N GLU A 2 12.79 15.89 -4.07
CA GLU A 2 12.16 16.70 -5.11
C GLU A 2 11.58 15.75 -6.17
N TYR A 3 10.48 16.14 -6.83
CA TYR A 3 9.84 15.34 -7.90
C TYR A 3 10.83 14.98 -9.03
N LYS A 4 11.94 15.72 -9.13
CA LYS A 4 13.04 15.56 -10.09
C LYS A 4 13.92 14.33 -9.81
N ASP A 5 13.85 13.76 -8.61
CA ASP A 5 14.66 12.62 -8.18
C ASP A 5 13.96 11.27 -8.37
N LEU A 6 12.69 11.27 -8.79
CA LEU A 6 11.93 10.05 -9.06
C LEU A 6 12.57 9.27 -10.22
N LYS A 7 12.64 7.94 -10.09
CA LYS A 7 13.15 7.06 -11.15
C LYS A 7 12.00 6.30 -11.80
N PRO A 8 11.43 6.77 -12.93
CA PRO A 8 10.34 6.06 -13.59
C PRO A 8 10.76 4.65 -14.01
N SER A 9 9.84 3.71 -13.93
CA SER A 9 10.01 2.37 -14.50
C SER A 9 9.69 2.39 -15.98
N GLU A 10 10.55 1.78 -16.80
CA GLU A 10 10.26 1.50 -18.22
C GLU A 10 9.18 0.42 -18.38
N ASN A 11 9.03 -0.46 -17.39
CA ASN A 11 7.99 -1.46 -17.33
C ASN A 11 7.01 -1.14 -16.19
N ASN A 12 5.90 -0.48 -16.53
CA ASN A 12 4.81 -0.20 -15.61
C ASN A 12 3.59 -1.11 -15.83
N TYR A 13 3.75 -2.22 -16.58
CA TYR A 13 2.70 -3.19 -16.86
C TYR A 13 1.43 -2.56 -17.48
N ASN A 14 1.61 -1.56 -18.34
CA ASN A 14 0.56 -0.72 -18.93
C ASN A 14 -0.25 0.11 -17.91
N PHE A 15 0.14 0.13 -16.63
CA PHE A 15 -0.56 0.87 -15.59
C PHE A 15 -0.10 2.33 -15.51
N ASN A 16 -0.47 3.11 -16.53
CA ASN A 16 -0.16 4.54 -16.60
C ASN A 16 -1.22 5.42 -15.88
N ILE A 17 -0.93 6.72 -15.81
CA ILE A 17 -1.78 7.70 -15.11
C ILE A 17 -3.21 7.78 -15.67
N ASN A 18 -3.40 7.63 -16.99
CA ASN A 18 -4.73 7.67 -17.60
C ASN A 18 -5.58 6.47 -17.16
N VAL A 19 -4.95 5.30 -17.01
CA VAL A 19 -5.62 4.11 -16.49
C VAL A 19 -5.99 4.32 -15.02
N LEU A 20 -5.07 4.86 -14.20
CA LEU A 20 -5.36 5.19 -12.80
C LEU A 20 -6.55 6.14 -12.69
N GLU A 21 -6.56 7.23 -13.45
CA GLU A 21 -7.65 8.20 -13.46
C GLU A 21 -8.98 7.57 -13.86
N LYS A 22 -8.99 6.73 -14.90
CA LYS A 22 -10.19 6.02 -15.35
C LYS A 22 -10.74 5.11 -14.25
N VAL A 23 -9.92 4.25 -13.65
CA VAL A 23 -10.36 3.34 -12.57
C VAL A 23 -10.82 4.11 -11.34
N TRP A 24 -10.10 5.19 -10.99
CA TRP A 24 -10.47 6.06 -9.88
C TRP A 24 -11.86 6.68 -10.06
N LEU A 25 -12.09 7.29 -11.23
CA LEU A 25 -13.38 7.87 -11.59
C LEU A 25 -14.49 6.82 -11.60
N GLU A 26 -14.24 5.64 -12.16
CA GLU A 26 -15.23 4.57 -12.22
C GLU A 26 -15.64 4.07 -10.82
N LYS A 27 -14.68 3.90 -9.91
CA LYS A 27 -14.92 3.34 -8.57
C LYS A 27 -15.45 4.37 -7.57
N LEU A 28 -14.99 5.62 -7.63
CA LEU A 28 -15.34 6.63 -6.63
C LEU A 28 -16.32 7.70 -7.13
N LYS A 29 -16.45 7.87 -8.44
CA LYS A 29 -17.26 8.93 -9.06
C LYS A 29 -16.84 10.35 -8.63
N ILE A 30 -15.56 10.55 -8.28
CA ILE A 30 -14.97 11.84 -7.88
C ILE A 30 -13.72 12.12 -8.74
N PRO A 31 -13.45 13.37 -9.15
CA PRO A 31 -12.26 13.71 -9.90
C PRO A 31 -10.97 13.28 -9.19
N PHE A 32 -10.02 12.77 -9.98
CA PHE A 32 -8.68 12.46 -9.50
C PHE A 32 -7.87 13.74 -9.28
N SER A 33 -6.99 13.75 -8.28
CA SER A 33 -6.06 14.86 -8.01
C SER A 33 -4.74 14.31 -7.50
N THR A 34 -3.63 14.76 -8.10
CA THR A 34 -2.26 14.44 -7.71
C THR A 34 -1.73 15.28 -6.54
N LYS A 35 -2.48 16.31 -6.12
CA LYS A 35 -2.05 17.27 -5.10
C LYS A 35 -2.41 16.80 -3.70
N SER A 36 -1.68 15.85 -3.10
CA SER A 36 -1.71 15.56 -1.65
C SER A 36 -0.54 14.65 -1.21
N MET A 37 0.37 15.15 -0.36
CA MET A 37 1.38 14.31 0.33
C MET A 37 0.83 13.61 1.59
N PHE A 38 -0.28 14.11 2.13
CA PHE A 38 -1.03 13.51 3.24
C PHE A 38 -2.51 13.56 2.88
N LYS A 39 -3.16 12.39 2.81
CA LYS A 39 -4.61 12.31 2.57
C LYS A 39 -5.24 11.47 3.67
N VAL A 40 -5.91 12.14 4.61
CA VAL A 40 -6.80 11.45 5.55
C VAL A 40 -8.11 11.19 4.80
N LEU A 41 -8.39 9.92 4.53
CA LEU A 41 -9.65 9.48 3.96
C LEU A 41 -10.61 9.12 5.11
N SER A 42 -11.33 10.10 5.65
CA SER A 42 -12.44 9.84 6.58
C SER A 42 -13.76 9.68 5.81
N GLY A 43 -14.60 8.72 6.21
CA GLY A 43 -15.88 8.47 5.55
C GLY A 43 -16.50 7.12 5.91
N ALA A 44 -17.76 6.91 5.51
CA ALA A 44 -18.57 5.74 5.89
C ALA A 44 -17.91 4.39 5.55
N LYS A 45 -18.31 3.36 6.31
CA LYS A 45 -17.98 1.95 6.03
C LYS A 45 -18.46 1.59 4.62
N GLY A 46 -17.61 0.96 3.80
CA GLY A 46 -17.95 0.56 2.43
C GLY A 46 -17.54 1.52 1.32
N PHE A 47 -16.97 2.69 1.62
CA PHE A 47 -16.53 3.69 0.62
C PHE A 47 -15.32 3.26 -0.25
N GLY A 48 -14.90 2.00 -0.23
CA GLY A 48 -13.80 1.50 -1.06
C GLY A 48 -12.41 2.06 -0.74
N LYS A 49 -12.22 2.68 0.43
CA LYS A 49 -10.93 3.32 0.82
C LYS A 49 -9.73 2.36 0.72
N MET A 50 -9.89 1.13 1.20
CA MET A 50 -8.86 0.09 1.10
C MET A 50 -8.54 -0.28 -0.35
N TYR A 51 -9.56 -0.32 -1.22
CA TYR A 51 -9.36 -0.54 -2.65
C TYR A 51 -8.48 0.56 -3.26
N LEU A 52 -8.70 1.82 -2.89
CA LEU A 52 -7.86 2.93 -3.35
C LEU A 52 -6.44 2.87 -2.83
N ILE A 53 -6.28 2.53 -1.55
CA ILE A 53 -4.95 2.33 -0.95
C ILE A 53 -4.20 1.26 -1.76
N CYS A 54 -4.85 0.14 -2.06
CA CYS A 54 -4.25 -0.94 -2.86
C CYS A 54 -3.98 -0.54 -4.31
N LEU A 55 -4.90 0.21 -4.94
CA LEU A 55 -4.75 0.75 -6.29
C LEU A 55 -3.53 1.67 -6.40
N LEU A 56 -3.38 2.60 -5.45
CA LEU A 56 -2.24 3.49 -5.37
C LEU A 56 -0.95 2.74 -5.03
N ALA A 57 -1.00 1.75 -4.14
CA ALA A 57 0.15 0.92 -3.81
C ALA A 57 0.72 0.22 -5.05
N TRP A 58 -0.15 -0.39 -5.87
CA TRP A 58 0.26 -0.94 -7.16
C TRP A 58 0.81 0.13 -8.08
N PHE A 59 0.07 1.24 -8.27
CA PHE A 59 0.47 2.30 -9.19
C PHE A 59 1.86 2.84 -8.89
N PHE A 60 2.12 3.26 -7.64
CA PHE A 60 3.40 3.82 -7.25
C PHE A 60 4.53 2.80 -7.39
N THR A 61 4.31 1.57 -6.92
CA THR A 61 5.37 0.56 -6.96
C THR A 61 5.67 0.12 -8.38
N VAL A 62 4.74 0.11 -9.32
CA VAL A 62 5.07 -0.28 -10.71
C VAL A 62 5.65 0.86 -11.54
N ASN A 63 5.29 2.11 -11.23
CA ASN A 63 5.73 3.27 -12.01
C ASN A 63 7.08 3.86 -11.56
N PHE A 64 7.60 3.52 -10.37
CA PHE A 64 8.87 4.09 -9.88
C PHE A 64 9.83 3.03 -9.32
N LEU A 65 11.05 2.97 -9.82
CA LEU A 65 12.09 1.97 -9.52
C LEU A 65 12.67 2.07 -8.10
N ASP A 66 12.39 3.16 -7.40
CA ASP A 66 12.88 3.50 -6.08
C ASP A 66 11.77 3.60 -5.02
N TYR A 67 10.52 3.26 -5.38
CA TYR A 67 9.38 3.36 -4.47
C TYR A 67 8.99 2.01 -3.88
N ASN A 68 8.91 1.98 -2.56
CA ASN A 68 8.34 0.88 -1.78
C ASN A 68 7.07 1.37 -1.09
N VAL A 69 6.21 0.43 -0.71
CA VAL A 69 4.94 0.73 -0.07
C VAL A 69 4.77 -0.05 1.21
N GLN A 70 4.27 0.62 2.24
CA GLN A 70 3.84 0.00 3.48
C GLN A 70 2.35 0.19 3.72
N LEU A 71 1.69 -0.91 4.03
CA LEU A 71 0.26 -1.00 4.29
C LEU A 71 0.05 -1.51 5.71
N ALA A 72 -0.55 -0.70 6.57
CA ALA A 72 -0.65 -0.97 7.99
C ALA A 72 -2.11 -1.03 8.46
N LYS A 73 -2.39 -1.97 9.37
CA LYS A 73 -3.57 -1.95 10.26
C LYS A 73 -3.11 -2.30 11.67
N TYR A 74 -3.98 -2.13 12.66
CA TYR A 74 -3.64 -2.38 14.05
C TYR A 74 -3.07 -3.80 14.25
N THR A 75 -3.81 -4.87 13.95
CA THR A 75 -3.26 -6.24 14.02
C THR A 75 -2.72 -6.71 12.66
N PHE A 76 -1.62 -7.48 12.67
CA PHE A 76 -1.05 -8.05 11.44
C PHE A 76 -2.03 -9.03 10.76
N ALA A 77 -2.75 -9.83 11.54
CA ALA A 77 -3.73 -10.78 11.01
C ALA A 77 -4.84 -10.06 10.23
N SER A 78 -5.42 -9.01 10.81
CA SER A 78 -6.45 -8.18 10.15
C SER A 78 -5.90 -7.48 8.90
N ALA A 79 -4.67 -6.96 8.97
CA ALA A 79 -3.98 -6.33 7.86
C ALA A 79 -3.78 -7.32 6.70
N LYS A 80 -3.18 -8.48 6.97
CA LYS A 80 -2.88 -9.55 6.01
C LYS A 80 -4.13 -9.96 5.24
N ASP A 81 -5.18 -10.35 5.94
CA ASP A 81 -6.39 -10.89 5.30
C ASP A 81 -7.08 -9.84 4.42
N SER A 82 -7.16 -8.60 4.92
CA SER A 82 -7.84 -7.52 4.22
C SER A 82 -7.05 -7.00 3.02
N TYR A 83 -5.75 -6.74 3.19
CA TYR A 83 -4.92 -6.23 2.12
C TYR A 83 -4.61 -7.27 1.06
N TYR A 84 -4.35 -8.54 1.43
CA TYR A 84 -4.07 -9.57 0.43
C TYR A 84 -5.26 -9.80 -0.50
N SER A 85 -6.46 -9.93 0.08
CA SER A 85 -7.69 -10.09 -0.70
C SER A 85 -7.98 -8.85 -1.57
N THR A 86 -7.80 -7.64 -1.03
CA THR A 86 -8.07 -6.40 -1.78
C THR A 86 -7.05 -6.12 -2.87
N MET A 87 -5.76 -6.37 -2.63
CA MET A 87 -4.70 -6.26 -3.64
C MET A 87 -4.95 -7.22 -4.81
N THR A 88 -5.37 -8.46 -4.51
CA THR A 88 -5.77 -9.46 -5.53
C THR A 88 -6.99 -8.98 -6.33
N LYS A 89 -7.99 -8.43 -5.64
CA LYS A 89 -9.16 -7.85 -6.30
C LYS A 89 -8.78 -6.69 -7.24
N VAL A 90 -7.89 -5.80 -6.81
CA VAL A 90 -7.43 -4.66 -7.62
C VAL A 90 -6.73 -5.13 -8.88
N ILE A 91 -5.78 -6.07 -8.80
CA ILE A 91 -5.09 -6.55 -10.02
C ILE A 91 -6.06 -7.23 -10.99
N ASN A 92 -7.03 -8.00 -10.48
CA ASN A 92 -8.04 -8.63 -11.32
C ASN A 92 -8.95 -7.60 -12.00
N ASP A 93 -9.37 -6.57 -11.27
CA ASP A 93 -10.15 -5.46 -11.85
C ASP A 93 -9.35 -4.72 -12.92
N LEU A 94 -8.06 -4.49 -12.69
CA LEU A 94 -7.15 -3.79 -13.61
C LEU A 94 -6.93 -4.51 -14.95
N VAL A 95 -7.10 -5.84 -15.01
CA VAL A 95 -7.07 -6.60 -16.27
C VAL A 95 -8.10 -6.08 -17.27
N ASN A 96 -9.29 -5.68 -16.80
CA ASN A 96 -10.34 -5.09 -17.65
C ASN A 96 -9.96 -3.72 -18.24
N HIS A 97 -8.84 -3.15 -17.79
CA HIS A 97 -8.27 -1.89 -18.27
C HIS A 97 -6.95 -2.09 -19.04
N GLY A 98 -6.60 -3.33 -19.40
CA GLY A 98 -5.41 -3.65 -20.20
C GLY A 98 -4.09 -3.67 -19.40
N VAL A 99 -4.17 -3.67 -18.07
CA VAL A 99 -3.00 -3.73 -17.18
C VAL A 99 -2.59 -5.19 -16.96
N THR A 100 -1.29 -5.46 -17.00
CA THR A 100 -0.72 -6.82 -17.03
C THR A 100 0.03 -7.22 -15.75
N ILE A 101 -0.24 -6.54 -14.62
CA ILE A 101 0.38 -6.87 -13.32
C ILE A 101 0.06 -8.33 -12.91
N ASN A 102 -1.17 -8.79 -13.16
CA ASN A 102 -1.58 -10.15 -12.80
C ASN A 102 -0.73 -11.21 -13.52
N GLU A 103 -0.41 -11.00 -14.80
CA GLU A 103 0.46 -11.90 -15.57
C GLU A 103 1.86 -11.98 -14.94
N ALA A 104 2.40 -10.86 -14.47
CA ALA A 104 3.70 -10.80 -13.81
C ALA A 104 3.71 -11.52 -12.44
N VAL A 105 2.59 -11.50 -11.71
CA VAL A 105 2.41 -12.27 -10.47
C VAL A 105 2.34 -13.76 -10.77
N GLU A 106 1.55 -14.17 -11.76
CA GLU A 106 1.40 -15.57 -12.20
C GLU A 106 2.73 -16.15 -12.71
N ALA A 107 3.48 -15.37 -13.48
CA ALA A 107 4.82 -15.71 -13.96
C ALA A 107 5.91 -15.64 -12.86
N LYS A 108 5.56 -15.20 -11.64
CA LYS A 108 6.46 -15.04 -10.48
C LYS A 108 7.59 -14.02 -10.65
N ALA A 109 7.48 -13.11 -11.62
CA ALA A 109 8.32 -11.91 -11.71
C ALA A 109 8.01 -10.92 -10.57
N ILE A 110 6.77 -10.96 -10.07
CA ILE A 110 6.39 -10.37 -8.79
C ILE A 110 6.05 -11.51 -7.83
N LYS A 111 6.90 -11.72 -6.83
CA LYS A 111 6.72 -12.79 -5.85
C LYS A 111 5.74 -12.34 -4.77
N SER A 112 4.60 -13.01 -4.66
CA SER A 112 3.63 -12.80 -3.58
C SER A 112 3.89 -13.77 -2.41
N PHE A 113 3.77 -13.25 -1.19
CA PHE A 113 3.84 -14.02 0.04
C PHE A 113 2.59 -13.73 0.86
N ASN A 114 1.97 -14.77 1.41
CA ASN A 114 0.84 -14.69 2.34
C ASN A 114 0.89 -15.84 3.33
N SER A 115 1.35 -15.56 4.54
CA SER A 115 1.56 -16.53 5.62
C SER A 115 1.33 -15.87 6.97
N GLU A 116 1.31 -16.65 8.05
CA GLU A 116 1.03 -16.16 9.41
C GLU A 116 1.95 -15.05 9.90
N ASN A 117 3.15 -14.90 9.33
CA ASN A 117 4.12 -13.89 9.74
C ASN A 117 4.65 -13.03 8.58
N ARG A 118 4.17 -13.23 7.34
CA ARG A 118 4.68 -12.51 6.17
C ARG A 118 3.60 -12.33 5.12
N CYS A 119 3.36 -11.07 4.76
CA CYS A 119 2.48 -10.68 3.67
C CYS A 119 3.10 -9.54 2.88
N GLU A 120 3.56 -9.83 1.65
CA GLU A 120 4.23 -8.84 0.81
C GLU A 120 4.28 -9.25 -0.68
N TRP A 121 4.48 -8.28 -1.55
CA TRP A 121 4.76 -8.46 -2.98
C TRP A 121 6.15 -7.91 -3.27
N VAL A 122 7.05 -8.78 -3.76
CA VAL A 122 8.46 -8.47 -4.00
C VAL A 122 8.74 -8.49 -5.49
N PHE A 123 9.23 -7.38 -6.01
CA PHE A 123 9.59 -7.21 -7.42
C PHE A 123 11.02 -7.70 -7.68
N ASP A 124 11.37 -7.99 -8.94
CA ASP A 124 12.72 -8.45 -9.32
C ASP A 124 13.84 -7.50 -8.88
N ASN A 125 13.57 -6.19 -8.93
CA ASN A 125 14.48 -5.17 -8.42
C ASN A 125 14.38 -4.98 -6.89
N ARG A 126 13.87 -5.95 -6.14
CA ARG A 126 13.74 -5.97 -4.68
C ARG A 126 12.88 -4.87 -4.05
N ARG A 127 12.19 -4.04 -4.84
CA ARG A 127 11.12 -3.20 -4.30
C ARG A 127 10.04 -4.07 -3.67
N VAL A 128 9.35 -3.52 -2.68
CA VAL A 128 8.34 -4.26 -1.93
C VAL A 128 7.08 -3.44 -1.68
N ILE A 129 5.93 -4.11 -1.77
CA ILE A 129 4.72 -3.70 -1.09
C ILE A 129 4.58 -4.60 0.13
N ARG A 130 4.71 -4.05 1.34
CA ARG A 130 4.71 -4.82 2.58
C ARG A 130 3.50 -4.50 3.43
N VAL A 131 2.87 -5.55 3.97
CA VAL A 131 1.81 -5.43 4.95
C VAL A 131 2.38 -5.58 6.36
N ILE A 132 1.97 -4.72 7.29
CA ILE A 132 2.42 -4.71 8.68
C ILE A 132 1.24 -4.57 9.65
N GLY A 133 1.44 -5.12 10.86
CA GLY A 133 0.63 -4.81 12.04
C GLY A 133 1.38 -3.83 12.95
N PHE A 134 0.66 -3.01 13.71
CA PHE A 134 1.24 -2.07 14.67
C PHE A 134 0.64 -2.16 16.08
N ASP A 135 0.01 -3.29 16.39
CA ASP A 135 -0.48 -3.57 17.73
C ASP A 135 0.67 -3.68 18.74
N ASN A 136 0.28 -3.83 20.01
CA ASN A 136 1.22 -3.85 21.12
C ASN A 136 2.18 -5.06 21.09
N THR A 137 1.93 -6.07 20.25
CA THR A 137 2.83 -7.21 20.03
C THR A 137 3.78 -6.99 18.85
N SER A 138 3.55 -5.95 18.06
CA SER A 138 4.38 -5.60 16.93
C SER A 138 5.78 -5.20 17.40
N LYS A 139 6.78 -5.88 16.84
CA LYS A 139 8.19 -5.53 16.97
C LYS A 139 8.69 -4.73 15.76
N TRP A 140 7.78 -4.11 15.03
CA TRP A 140 8.16 -3.37 13.84
C TRP A 140 8.85 -2.06 14.26
N GLU A 141 10.09 -1.89 13.80
CA GLU A 141 10.95 -0.76 14.20
C GLU A 141 11.38 0.12 13.01
N GLY A 142 10.59 0.23 11.94
CA GLY A 142 11.01 1.06 10.81
C GLY A 142 12.10 0.39 10.01
N VAL A 143 11.76 -0.72 9.35
CA VAL A 143 12.73 -1.46 8.53
C VAL A 143 13.11 -0.60 7.32
N PRO A 144 14.39 -0.24 7.13
CA PRO A 144 14.83 0.50 5.96
C PRO A 144 14.49 -0.27 4.68
N THR A 145 14.14 0.44 3.61
CA THR A 145 13.95 -0.20 2.31
C THR A 145 15.26 -0.78 1.79
N THR A 146 15.20 -1.96 1.18
CA THR A 146 16.39 -2.59 0.58
C THR A 146 16.93 -1.78 -0.60
N ILE A 147 16.05 -1.10 -1.34
CA ILE A 147 16.35 -0.23 -2.48
C ILE A 147 15.40 0.96 -2.43
N GLY A 148 15.91 2.18 -2.61
CA GLY A 148 15.08 3.38 -2.75
C GLY A 148 14.60 3.93 -1.40
N LYS A 149 13.31 4.31 -1.34
CA LYS A 149 12.65 4.88 -0.15
C LYS A 149 11.21 4.37 0.00
N TRP A 150 10.58 4.60 1.14
CA TRP A 150 9.12 4.45 1.29
C TRP A 150 8.42 5.57 0.52
N GLY A 151 7.88 5.24 -0.66
CA GLY A 151 7.16 6.18 -1.52
C GLY A 151 5.70 6.34 -1.15
N MET A 152 5.15 5.38 -0.40
CA MET A 152 3.81 5.46 0.17
C MET A 152 3.75 4.69 1.49
N PHE A 153 3.11 5.30 2.46
CA PHE A 153 2.66 4.64 3.67
C PHE A 153 1.16 4.90 3.85
N ALA A 154 0.42 3.85 4.16
CA ALA A 154 -1.01 3.94 4.41
C ALA A 154 -1.41 3.14 5.63
N ILE A 155 -2.25 3.75 6.47
CA ILE A 155 -2.90 3.09 7.60
C ILE A 155 -4.39 2.98 7.28
N ASP A 156 -4.92 1.77 7.25
CA ASP A 156 -6.37 1.54 7.25
C ASP A 156 -6.87 1.23 8.66
N GLU A 157 -8.06 1.73 8.97
CA GLU A 157 -8.67 1.62 10.31
C GLU A 157 -7.71 2.08 11.42
N VAL A 158 -7.19 3.31 11.31
CA VAL A 158 -6.42 3.97 12.38
C VAL A 158 -7.17 3.89 13.70
N ILE A 159 -8.49 3.99 13.71
CA ILE A 159 -9.28 3.57 14.87
C ILE A 159 -9.82 2.17 14.53
N PRO A 160 -9.36 1.10 15.21
CA PRO A 160 -9.80 -0.24 14.90
C PRO A 160 -11.29 -0.39 15.18
N VAL A 161 -12.04 -0.95 14.23
CA VAL A 161 -13.50 -1.09 14.35
C VAL A 161 -13.88 -2.41 15.04
N LYS A 162 -13.04 -3.44 14.86
CA LYS A 162 -13.30 -4.81 15.33
C LYS A 162 -12.31 -5.31 16.38
N ASP A 163 -11.22 -4.57 16.58
CA ASP A 163 -10.17 -4.93 17.52
C ASP A 163 -10.25 -3.98 18.73
N THR A 164 -10.00 -4.51 19.93
CA THR A 164 -9.93 -3.71 21.14
C THR A 164 -8.50 -3.22 21.33
N ILE A 165 -8.35 -1.90 21.50
CA ILE A 165 -7.09 -1.32 21.95
C ILE A 165 -6.92 -1.69 23.42
N ILE A 166 -5.89 -2.48 23.73
CA ILE A 166 -5.66 -3.01 25.09
C ILE A 166 -4.96 -1.96 25.96
N ASP A 167 -4.08 -1.17 25.35
CA ASP A 167 -3.30 -0.11 26.00
C ASP A 167 -3.25 1.09 25.04
N GLU A 168 -3.92 2.18 25.39
CA GLU A 168 -4.03 3.38 24.57
C GLU A 168 -2.72 4.16 24.48
N GLU A 169 -1.91 4.19 25.54
CA GLU A 169 -0.62 4.89 25.54
C GLU A 169 0.38 4.17 24.65
N ALA A 170 0.47 2.84 24.77
CA ALA A 170 1.29 2.01 23.90
C ALA A 170 0.82 2.09 22.45
N TYR A 171 -0.50 2.09 22.22
CA TYR A 171 -1.09 2.27 20.90
C TYR A 171 -0.67 3.60 20.25
N LEU A 172 -0.81 4.72 20.98
CA LEU A 172 -0.40 6.04 20.50
C LEU A 172 1.10 6.08 20.23
N TYR A 173 1.92 5.54 21.14
CA TYR A 173 3.36 5.46 20.96
C TYR A 173 3.76 4.71 19.68
N GLN A 174 3.17 3.54 19.43
CA GLN A 174 3.42 2.76 18.21
C GLN A 174 2.98 3.52 16.95
N LEU A 175 1.78 4.12 16.98
CA LEU A 175 1.28 4.92 15.87
C LEU A 175 2.21 6.10 15.55
N PHE A 176 2.62 6.87 16.57
CA PHE A 176 3.53 8.00 16.40
C PHE A 176 4.91 7.56 15.93
N ASN A 177 5.44 6.46 16.45
CA ASN A 177 6.72 5.93 16.01
C ASN A 177 6.73 5.59 14.53
N ILE A 178 5.66 4.92 14.06
CA ILE A 178 5.55 4.58 12.65
C ILE A 178 5.53 5.84 11.80
N VAL A 179 4.68 6.82 12.16
CA VAL A 179 4.60 8.11 11.44
C VAL A 179 5.94 8.83 11.42
N ILE A 180 6.62 8.93 12.57
CA ILE A 180 7.93 9.58 12.68
C ILE A 180 8.98 8.88 11.82
N GLN A 181 9.01 7.54 11.83
CA GLN A 181 10.00 6.78 11.06
C GLN A 181 9.85 7.00 9.56
N ILE A 182 8.62 7.09 9.05
CA ILE A 182 8.37 7.40 7.64
C ILE A 182 8.82 8.83 7.29
N VAL A 183 8.61 9.79 8.19
CA VAL A 183 9.00 11.19 7.97
C VAL A 183 10.53 11.38 8.03
N ARG A 184 11.25 10.49 8.72
CA ARG A 184 12.72 10.56 8.84
C ARG A 184 13.47 10.02 7.63
N GLU A 185 12.86 9.19 6.78
CA GLU A 185 13.47 8.67 5.53
C GLU A 185 13.39 9.64 4.34
#